data_AF-A0A191XZZ8-F1
#
_entry.id   AF-A0A191XZZ8-F1
#
_cell.length_a   1.000
_cell.length_b   1.000
_cell.length_c   1.000
_cell.angle_alpha   90.00
_cell.angle_beta   90.00
_cell.angle_gamma   90.00
#
_symmetry.space_group_name_H-M   'P 1'
#
loop_
_entity.id
_entity.type
_entity.pdbx_description
1 polymer ?
#
loop_
_entity_poly.entity_id
_entity_poly.type
_entity_poly.pdbx_seq_one_letter_code
_entity_poly.pdbx_strand_id
1 'polypeptide(L)' 'AVGLLDEVEMFHYDSNTRRAEPRQDWMSRVTEDDPQYWKWNTENVMGAQQVFKGNIETAK' A
#
# COMPACT_ATOMS: atom_id res chain seq x y z
N ALA A 1 3.28 -1.99 4.25
CA ALA A 1 1.93 -2.53 4.52
C ALA A 1 1.70 -3.72 3.60
N VAL A 2 0.90 -4.69 4.01
CA VAL A 2 0.59 -5.88 3.21
C VAL A 2 -0.92 -6.08 3.21
N GLY A 3 -1.50 -6.36 2.06
CA GLY A 3 -2.92 -6.73 1.92
C GLY A 3 -3.06 -8.19 1.58
N LEU A 4 -3.92 -8.91 2.32
CA LEU A 4 -4.22 -10.32 2.10
C LEU A 4 -5.69 -10.50 1.67
N LEU A 5 -5.93 -11.39 0.72
CA LEU A 5 -7.26 -11.92 0.38
C LEU A 5 -7.14 -13.45 0.38
N ASP A 6 -7.91 -14.12 1.23
CA ASP A 6 -7.84 -15.58 1.42
C ASP A 6 -6.41 -16.10 1.60
N GLU A 7 -5.67 -15.47 2.52
CA GLU A 7 -4.26 -15.77 2.84
C GLU A 7 -3.25 -15.47 1.72
N VAL A 8 -3.72 -15.03 0.55
CA VAL A 8 -2.86 -14.64 -0.58
C VAL A 8 -2.51 -13.16 -0.49
N GLU A 9 -1.22 -12.84 -0.60
CA GLU A 9 -0.75 -11.45 -0.70
C GLU A 9 -1.23 -10.84 -2.03
N MET A 10 -2.19 -9.92 -1.93
CA MET A 10 -2.78 -9.23 -3.08
C MET A 10 -2.01 -7.95 -3.44
N PHE A 11 -1.45 -7.25 -2.45
CA PHE A 11 -0.59 -6.09 -2.68
C PHE A 11 0.42 -5.88 -1.54
N HIS A 12 1.49 -5.17 -1.88
CA HIS A 12 2.57 -4.81 -0.97
C HIS A 12 2.89 -3.32 -1.04
N TYR A 13 3.15 -2.69 0.10
CA TYR A 13 3.78 -1.37 0.16
C TYR A 13 5.19 -1.48 0.72
N ASP A 14 6.18 -1.16 -0.13
CA ASP A 14 7.59 -1.06 0.22
C ASP A 14 7.90 0.35 0.72
N SER A 15 8.30 0.44 1.99
CA SER A 15 8.61 1.72 2.65
C SER A 15 9.91 2.38 2.18
N ASN A 16 10.82 1.63 1.54
CA ASN A 16 12.08 2.15 1.01
C ASN A 16 11.85 2.85 -0.32
N THR A 17 11.17 2.17 -1.25
CA THR A 17 10.81 2.72 -2.56
C THR A 17 9.56 3.60 -2.52
N ARG A 18 8.81 3.56 -1.41
CA ARG A 18 7.56 4.29 -1.16
C ARG A 18 6.51 4.02 -2.23
N ARG A 19 6.33 2.76 -2.61
CA ARG A 19 5.40 2.34 -3.66
C ARG A 19 4.50 1.21 -3.18
N ALA A 20 3.20 1.32 -3.47
CA ALA A 20 2.26 0.22 -3.35
C ALA A 20 2.15 -0.50 -4.70
N GLU A 21 2.32 -1.82 -4.70
CA GLU A 21 2.35 -2.63 -5.92
C GLU A 21 1.44 -3.86 -5.78
N PRO A 22 0.74 -4.25 -6.86
CA PRO A 22 0.01 -5.51 -6.91
C PRO A 22 0.98 -6.68 -6.80
N ARG A 23 0.54 -7.75 -6.14
CA ARG A 23 1.29 -9.02 -6.04
C ARG A 23 0.62 -10.16 -6.80
N GLN A 24 -0.59 -9.93 -7.30
CA GLN A 24 -1.35 -10.88 -8.12
C GLN A 24 -1.77 -10.23 -9.44
N ASP A 25 -1.80 -11.01 -10.52
CA ASP A 25 -2.14 -10.52 -11.86
C ASP A 25 -3.55 -9.92 -11.94
N TRP A 26 -4.50 -10.48 -11.20
CA TRP A 26 -5.87 -9.94 -11.17
C TRP A 26 -5.93 -8.56 -10.48
N MET A 27 -5.01 -8.26 -9.56
CA MET A 27 -4.93 -6.93 -8.95
C MET A 27 -4.30 -5.89 -9.86
N SER A 28 -3.43 -6.27 -10.81
CA SER A 28 -2.87 -5.29 -11.74
C SER A 28 -3.94 -4.73 -12.70
N ARG A 29 -4.94 -5.53 -13.05
CA ARG A 29 -6.04 -5.15 -13.97
C ARG A 29 -6.93 -4.01 -13.48
N VAL A 30 -6.93 -3.71 -12.17
CA VAL A 30 -7.68 -2.56 -11.62
C VAL A 30 -7.32 -1.24 -12.31
N THR A 31 -6.10 -1.13 -12.86
CA THR A 31 -5.68 0.07 -13.60
C THR A 31 -6.34 0.26 -14.95
N GLU A 32 -6.95 -0.81 -15.49
CA GLU A 32 -7.71 -0.72 -16.74
C GLU A 32 -8.98 0.12 -16.55
N ASP A 33 -9.66 -0.06 -15.41
CA ASP A 33 -10.87 0.70 -15.04
C ASP A 33 -10.54 2.00 -14.29
N ASP A 34 -9.52 1.99 -13.41
CA ASP A 34 -9.06 3.14 -12.65
C ASP A 34 -7.53 3.28 -12.71
N PRO A 35 -7.01 4.06 -13.68
CA PRO A 35 -5.57 4.30 -13.83
C PRO A 35 -4.91 4.97 -12.62
N GLN A 36 -5.69 5.59 -11.71
CA GLN A 36 -5.17 6.27 -10.52
C GLN A 36 -5.14 5.39 -9.27
N TYR A 37 -5.72 4.19 -9.31
CA TYR A 37 -5.89 3.32 -8.16
C TYR A 37 -4.61 3.11 -7.34
N TRP A 38 -3.49 2.75 -7.98
CA TRP A 38 -2.23 2.50 -7.27
C TRP A 38 -1.56 3.78 -6.76
N LYS A 39 -1.75 4.90 -7.45
CA LYS A 39 -1.27 6.19 -6.98
C LYS A 39 -1.98 6.56 -5.68
N TRP A 40 -3.31 6.49 -5.68
CA TRP A 40 -4.12 6.80 -4.51
C TRP A 40 -3.80 5.88 -3.32
N ASN A 41 -3.69 4.58 -3.57
CA ASN A 41 -3.30 3.62 -2.53
C ASN A 41 -1.90 3.89 -1.97
N THR A 42 -0.93 4.23 -2.84
CA THR A 42 0.43 4.60 -2.43
C THR A 42 0.43 5.82 -1.51
N GLU A 43 -0.31 6.88 -1.88
CA GLU A 43 -0.41 8.10 -1.08
C GLU A 43 -1.03 7.84 0.30
N ASN A 44 -2.09 7.02 0.36
CA ASN A 44 -2.73 6.64 1.62
C ASN A 44 -1.78 5.91 2.57
N VAL A 45 -1.09 4.88 2.09
CA VAL A 45 -0.17 4.10 2.93
C VAL A 45 1.09 4.90 3.30
N MET A 46 1.53 5.84 2.45
CA MET A 46 2.56 6.83 2.81
C MET A 46 2.10 7.72 3.97
N GLY A 47 0.86 8.22 3.94
CA GLY A 47 0.27 8.99 5.03
C GLY A 47 0.24 8.19 6.33
N ALA A 48 -0.25 6.95 6.27
CA ALA A 48 -0.27 6.04 7.42
C ALA A 48 1.14 5.79 7.99
N GLN A 49 2.16 5.64 7.13
CA GLN A 49 3.55 5.49 7.57
C GLN A 49 4.02 6.69 8.40
N GLN A 50 3.70 7.93 8.00
CA GLN A 50 4.10 9.12 8.77
C GLN A 50 3.38 9.20 10.12
N VAL A 51 2.08 8.87 10.15
CA VAL A 51 1.30 8.82 11.40
C VAL A 51 1.90 7.80 12.37
N PHE A 52 2.20 6.58 11.90
CA PHE A 52 2.79 5.56 12.77
C PHE A 52 4.18 5.95 13.29
N LYS A 53 5.01 6.61 12.48
CA LYS A 53 6.29 7.16 12.96
C LYS A 53 6.07 8.17 14.11
N GLY A 54 5.15 9.12 13.94
CA GLY A 54 4.83 10.09 14.98
C GLY A 54 4.29 9.44 16.26
N ASN A 55 3.45 8.41 16.12
CA ASN A 55 2.91 7.69 17.28
C ASN A 55 4.00 6.92 18.03
N ILE A 56 4.95 6.29 17.32
CA ILE A 56 6.08 5.58 17.95
C ILE A 56 6.97 6.55 18.73
N GLU A 57 7.31 7.70 18.15
CA GLU A 57 8.08 8.73 18.85
C GLU A 57 7.33 9.30 20.06
N THR A 58 6.00 9.41 19.98
CA THR A 58 5.16 9.88 21.10
C THR A 58 5.08 8.86 22.23
N ALA A 59 5.07 7.56 21.91
CA ALA A 59 4.91 6.48 22.88
C ALA A 59 6.21 6.06 23.59
N LYS A 60 7.36 6.54 23.11
CA LYS A 60 8.69 6.24 23.63
C LYS A 60 9.00 7.05 24.89
#